data_AF-A0A6P2KDU2-F1
#
_entry.id   AF-A0A6P2KDU2-F1
#
_cell.length_a   1.000
_cell.length_b   1.000
_cell.length_c   1.000
_cell.angle_alpha   90.00
_cell.angle_beta   90.00
_cell.angle_gamma   90.00
#
_symmetry.space_group_name_H-M   'P 1'
#
loop_
_entity.id
_entity.type
_entity.pdbx_description
1 polymer ?
#
loop_
_entity_poly.entity_id
_entity_poly.type
_entity_poly.pdbx_seq_one_letter_code
_entity_poly.pdbx_strand_id
1 'polypeptide(L)'
;MAKRILHVVGNVAHYADPSQPTGLWLSELTHAHHIVAKRGYEQRLVSPKGGVSPLEPRSLKWPHADAVTKAWRADEANAALLANTARPDEIDPAEFDAIYFTGG
;
A
#
# COMPACT_ATOMS: atom_id res chain seq x y z
N MET A 1 16.45 -5.84 -17.66
CA MET A 1 15.73 -6.42 -16.51
C MET A 1 14.58 -5.49 -16.14
N ALA A 2 13.45 -6.02 -15.68
CA ALA A 2 12.37 -5.21 -15.14
C ALA A 2 12.86 -4.48 -13.86
N LYS A 3 12.41 -3.24 -13.66
CA LYS A 3 12.70 -2.48 -12.45
C LYS A 3 11.86 -3.01 -11.29
N ARG A 4 12.35 -2.90 -10.06
CA ARG A 4 11.65 -3.37 -8.85
C ARG A 4 11.40 -2.21 -7.90
N ILE A 5 10.16 -2.10 -7.43
CA ILE A 5 9.71 -1.02 -6.55
C ILE A 5 9.19 -1.61 -5.24
N LEU A 6 9.69 -1.11 -4.12
CA LEU A 6 9.20 -1.44 -2.78
C LEU A 6 8.23 -0.35 -2.31
N HIS A 7 6.97 -0.71 -2.10
CA HIS A 7 5.97 0.19 -1.52
C HIS A 7 5.89 -0.03 -0.01
N VAL A 8 6.09 1.03 0.76
CA VAL A 8 6.01 1.00 2.22
C VAL A 8 4.66 1.55 2.66
N VAL A 9 3.89 0.72 3.35
CA VAL A 9 2.58 1.05 3.95
C VAL A 9 2.64 0.95 5.48
N GLY A 10 1.61 1.43 6.17
CA GLY A 10 1.55 1.46 7.64
C GLY A 10 0.85 0.25 8.27
N ASN A 11 1.02 0.08 9.59
CA ASN A 11 0.22 -0.85 10.41
C ASN A 11 -0.59 -0.13 11.50
N VAL A 12 -0.60 1.21 11.51
CA VAL A 12 -1.30 2.01 12.53
C VAL A 12 -2.78 2.10 12.16
N ALA A 13 -3.65 1.52 12.99
CA ALA A 13 -5.09 1.44 12.70
C ALA A 13 -5.92 2.52 13.40
N HIS A 14 -5.34 3.23 14.39
CA HIS A 14 -6.01 4.29 15.15
C HIS A 14 -5.01 5.39 15.48
N TYR A 15 -5.50 6.61 15.66
CA TYR A 15 -4.71 7.69 16.24
C TYR A 15 -4.45 7.41 17.74
N ALA A 16 -3.83 8.37 18.44
CA ALA A 16 -3.63 8.28 19.89
C ALA A 16 -4.94 8.02 20.65
N ASP A 17 -6.07 8.52 20.13
CA ASP A 17 -7.42 8.14 20.55
C ASP A 17 -7.84 6.84 19.84
N PRO A 18 -8.03 5.73 20.57
CA PRO A 18 -8.42 4.44 20.00
C PRO A 18 -9.81 4.43 19.34
N SER A 19 -10.66 5.43 19.60
CA SER A 19 -11.97 5.55 18.96
C SER A 19 -11.90 6.14 17.54
N GLN A 20 -10.76 6.73 17.17
CA GLN A 20 -10.56 7.38 15.87
C GLN A 20 -9.73 6.48 14.96
N PRO A 21 -10.36 5.75 14.01
CA PRO A 21 -9.64 4.89 13.09
C PRO A 21 -8.80 5.72 12.11
N THR A 22 -7.66 5.16 11.70
CA THR A 22 -6.80 5.68 10.65
C THR A 22 -6.10 4.53 9.93
N GLY A 23 -5.19 4.84 9.01
CA GLY A 23 -4.40 3.85 8.29
C GLY A 23 -3.92 4.40 6.96
N LEU A 24 -3.62 3.50 6.04
CA LEU A 24 -3.17 3.84 4.70
C LEU A 24 -4.21 4.70 3.97
N TRP A 25 -3.77 5.84 3.44
CA TRP A 25 -4.56 6.60 2.48
C TRP A 25 -4.49 5.92 1.11
N LEU A 26 -5.48 5.06 0.81
CA LEU A 26 -5.39 4.06 -0.26
C LEU A 26 -5.04 4.61 -1.66
N SER A 27 -5.49 5.81 -2.02
CA SER A 27 -5.16 6.40 -3.34
C SER A 27 -3.66 6.60 -3.53
N GLU A 28 -2.90 6.88 -2.46
CA GLU A 28 -1.44 7.06 -2.55
C GLU A 28 -0.74 5.76 -2.99
N LEU A 29 -1.18 4.61 -2.46
CA LEU A 29 -0.71 3.31 -2.93
C LEU A 29 -1.20 3.03 -4.36
N THR A 30 -2.50 3.10 -4.58
CA THR A 30 -3.11 2.56 -5.82
C THR A 30 -2.68 3.33 -7.07
N HIS A 31 -2.48 4.64 -6.97
CA HIS A 31 -2.00 5.46 -8.09
C HIS A 31 -0.56 5.10 -8.46
N ALA A 32 0.33 5.00 -7.46
CA ALA A 32 1.71 4.58 -7.68
C ALA A 32 1.76 3.15 -8.23
N HIS A 33 1.04 2.21 -7.59
CA HIS A 33 0.99 0.81 -7.99
C HIS A 33 0.49 0.62 -9.44
N HIS A 34 -0.52 1.39 -9.85
CA HIS A 34 -1.06 1.37 -11.21
C HIS A 34 -0.05 1.85 -12.25
N ILE A 35 0.68 2.94 -11.96
CA ILE A 35 1.71 3.48 -12.87
C ILE A 35 2.85 2.47 -13.01
N VAL A 36 3.30 1.87 -11.91
CA VAL A 36 4.38 0.89 -11.89
C VAL A 36 3.96 -0.40 -12.63
N ALA A 37 2.74 -0.88 -12.41
CA ALA A 37 2.19 -2.03 -13.14
C ALA A 37 2.12 -1.80 -14.66
N LYS A 38 1.69 -0.60 -15.09
CA LYS A 38 1.67 -0.22 -16.52
C LYS A 38 3.04 -0.23 -17.19
N ARG A 39 4.12 -0.10 -16.42
CA ARG A 39 5.50 -0.19 -16.92
C ARG A 39 6.04 -1.62 -16.93
N GLY A 40 5.29 -2.59 -16.43
CA GLY A 40 5.73 -3.99 -16.30
C GLY A 40 6.83 -4.16 -15.25
N TYR A 41 6.85 -3.30 -14.23
CA TYR A 41 7.82 -3.37 -13.15
C TYR A 41 7.33 -4.28 -12.03
N GLU A 42 8.26 -4.93 -11.35
CA GLU A 42 7.97 -5.76 -10.19
C GLU A 42 7.68 -4.88 -8.98
N GLN A 43 6.77 -5.34 -8.13
CA GLN A 43 6.26 -4.57 -7.00
C GLN A 43 6.16 -5.45 -5.78
N ARG A 44 6.53 -4.92 -4.61
CA ARG A 44 6.32 -5.58 -3.33
C ARG A 44 5.83 -4.58 -2.29
N LEU A 45 4.99 -5.03 -1.38
CA LEU A 45 4.54 -4.24 -0.24
C LEU A 45 5.25 -4.71 1.03
N VAL A 46 5.68 -3.74 1.83
CA VAL A 46 6.24 -3.93 3.16
C VAL A 46 5.51 -3.01 4.15
N SER A 47 5.40 -3.44 5.40
CA SER A 47 4.95 -2.58 6.49
C SER A 47 5.81 -2.85 7.73
N PRO A 48 5.94 -1.89 8.68
CA PRO A 48 6.83 -2.06 9.83
C PRO A 48 6.66 -3.37 10.63
N LYS A 49 5.44 -3.88 10.73
CA LYS A 49 5.11 -5.13 11.44
C LYS A 49 4.80 -6.30 10.50
N GLY A 50 4.78 -6.07 9.18
CA GLY A 50 4.25 -7.02 8.20
C GLY A 50 2.76 -7.29 8.39
N GLY A 51 2.24 -8.26 7.65
CA GLY A 51 0.83 -8.66 7.73
C GLY A 51 -0.11 -7.56 7.26
N VAL A 52 -1.16 -7.28 8.05
CA VAL A 52 -2.27 -6.41 7.66
C VAL A 52 -1.90 -4.93 7.74
N SER A 53 -2.10 -4.21 6.63
CA SER A 53 -2.13 -2.75 6.57
C SER A 53 -3.57 -2.24 6.68
N PRO A 54 -3.95 -1.54 7.77
CA PRO A 54 -5.28 -0.94 7.90
C PRO A 54 -5.46 0.20 6.88
N LEU A 55 -6.72 0.48 6.54
CA LEU A 55 -7.09 1.53 5.59
C LEU A 55 -7.75 2.70 6.31
N GLU A 56 -7.38 3.92 5.95
CA GLU A 56 -8.03 5.14 6.41
C GLU A 56 -9.48 5.20 5.87
N PRO A 57 -10.52 5.14 6.73
CA PRO A 57 -11.91 5.08 6.26
C PRO A 57 -12.34 6.25 5.37
N ARG A 58 -11.74 7.43 5.56
CA ARG A 58 -11.99 8.61 4.72
C ARG A 58 -11.46 8.44 3.31
N SER A 59 -10.32 7.75 3.13
CA SER A 59 -9.71 7.56 1.81
C SER A 59 -10.52 6.62 0.90
N LEU A 60 -11.50 5.89 1.46
CA LEU A 60 -12.33 4.93 0.73
C LEU A 60 -13.60 5.53 0.15
N LYS A 61 -13.87 6.82 0.42
CA LYS A 61 -15.12 7.50 0.06
C LYS A 61 -14.87 8.58 -0.99
N TRP A 62 -15.91 9.00 -1.69
CA TRP A 62 -15.82 10.17 -2.57
C TRP A 62 -15.55 11.44 -1.75
N PRO A 63 -14.70 12.37 -2.20
CA PRO A 63 -13.99 12.40 -3.49
C PRO A 63 -12.62 11.69 -3.51
N HIS A 64 -12.22 11.04 -2.42
CA HIS A 64 -10.87 10.49 -2.22
C HIS A 64 -10.63 9.15 -2.93
N ALA A 65 -11.68 8.33 -3.10
CA ALA A 65 -11.61 7.08 -3.86
C ALA A 65 -12.10 7.28 -5.31
N ASP A 66 -11.15 7.43 -6.23
CA ASP A 66 -11.41 7.54 -7.66
C ASP A 66 -11.58 6.16 -8.34
N ALA A 67 -11.70 6.16 -9.68
CA ALA A 67 -11.91 4.93 -10.44
C ALA A 67 -10.72 3.95 -10.32
N VAL A 68 -9.48 4.45 -10.27
CA VAL A 68 -8.28 3.62 -10.12
C VAL A 68 -8.28 2.95 -8.74
N THR A 69 -8.51 3.74 -7.69
CA THR A 69 -8.57 3.26 -6.31
C THR A 69 -9.66 2.21 -6.13
N LYS A 70 -10.85 2.46 -6.67
CA LYS A 70 -12.00 1.54 -6.59
C LYS A 70 -11.75 0.23 -7.34
N ALA A 71 -11.23 0.31 -8.56
CA ALA A 71 -10.91 -0.88 -9.36
C ALA A 71 -9.83 -1.72 -8.68
N TRP A 72 -8.77 -1.08 -8.16
CA TRP A 72 -7.70 -1.77 -7.45
C TRP A 72 -8.22 -2.46 -6.19
N ARG A 73 -9.07 -1.80 -5.39
CA ARG A 73 -9.65 -2.36 -4.17
C ARG A 73 -10.61 -3.53 -4.42
N ALA A 74 -11.29 -3.54 -5.57
CA ALA A 74 -12.23 -4.59 -5.93
C ALA A 74 -11.55 -5.90 -6.39
N ASP A 75 -10.24 -5.85 -6.64
CA ASP A 75 -9.44 -7.00 -7.05
C ASP A 75 -8.92 -7.75 -5.80
N GLU A 76 -9.28 -9.03 -5.69
CA GLU A 76 -8.92 -9.89 -4.56
C GLU A 76 -7.40 -10.11 -4.45
N ALA A 77 -6.67 -10.14 -5.57
CA ALA A 77 -5.23 -10.28 -5.54
C ALA A 77 -4.56 -9.04 -4.92
N ASN A 78 -5.08 -7.86 -5.23
CA ASN A 78 -4.63 -6.60 -4.63
C ASN A 78 -4.97 -6.52 -3.14
N ALA A 79 -6.16 -6.98 -2.74
CA ALA A 79 -6.55 -7.06 -1.33
C ALA A 79 -5.60 -7.99 -0.53
N ALA A 80 -5.17 -9.10 -1.13
CA ALA A 80 -4.23 -10.02 -0.51
C ALA A 80 -2.85 -9.39 -0.24
N LEU A 81 -2.40 -8.43 -1.08
CA LEU A 81 -1.15 -7.71 -0.86
C LEU A 81 -1.17 -6.90 0.45
N LEU A 82 -2.30 -6.26 0.77
CA LEU A 82 -2.45 -5.47 2.00
C LEU A 82 -2.68 -6.34 3.23
N ALA A 83 -3.21 -7.55 3.07
CA ALA A 83 -3.38 -8.49 4.18
C ALA A 83 -2.06 -9.19 4.57
N ASN A 84 -1.10 -9.30 3.64
CA ASN A 84 0.10 -10.12 3.78
C ASN A 84 1.38 -9.35 3.41
N THR A 85 1.51 -8.11 3.88
CA THR A 85 2.73 -7.33 3.64
C THR A 85 3.95 -8.00 4.28
N ALA A 86 5.11 -7.90 3.64
CA ALA A 86 6.37 -8.36 4.23
C ALA A 86 6.78 -7.46 5.41
N ARG A 87 7.66 -7.97 6.28
CA ARG A 87 8.38 -7.14 7.25
C ARG A 87 9.70 -6.61 6.66
N PRO A 88 10.27 -5.50 7.17
CA PRO A 88 11.54 -4.97 6.66
C PRO A 88 12.72 -5.93 6.80
N ASP A 89 12.74 -6.80 7.83
CA ASP A 89 13.78 -7.81 8.04
C ASP A 89 13.72 -8.98 7.04
N GLU A 90 12.67 -9.05 6.22
CA GLU A 90 12.50 -10.06 5.16
C GLU A 90 12.88 -9.53 3.77
N ILE A 91 13.36 -8.29 3.70
CA ILE A 91 13.62 -7.55 2.47
C ILE A 91 15.08 -7.17 2.40
N ASP A 92 15.75 -7.51 1.29
CA ASP A 92 17.03 -6.89 0.94
C ASP A 92 16.76 -5.60 0.14
N PRO A 93 17.04 -4.40 0.71
CA PRO A 93 16.79 -3.15 0.01
C PRO A 93 17.64 -2.99 -1.25
N ALA A 94 18.77 -3.70 -1.38
CA ALA A 94 19.62 -3.65 -2.56
C ALA A 94 18.98 -4.29 -3.81
N GLU A 95 17.92 -5.09 -3.63
CA GLU A 95 17.16 -5.67 -4.74
C GLU A 95 16.19 -4.69 -5.42
N PHE A 96 15.97 -3.52 -4.84
CA PHE A 96 14.98 -2.54 -5.30
C PHE A 96 15.64 -1.32 -5.91
N ASP A 97 15.09 -0.84 -7.02
CA ASP A 97 15.55 0.38 -7.68
C ASP A 97 14.98 1.64 -7.03
N ALA A 98 13.86 1.51 -6.31
CA ALA A 98 13.24 2.60 -5.57
C ALA A 98 12.38 2.09 -4.40
N ILE A 99 12.26 2.93 -3.38
CA ILE A 99 11.37 2.74 -2.24
C ILE A 99 10.38 3.91 -2.22
N TYR A 100 9.09 3.59 -2.21
CA TYR A 100 8.00 4.57 -2.18
C TYR A 100 7.22 4.45 -0.88
N PHE A 101 7.22 5.51 -0.07
CA PHE A 101 6.45 5.57 1.17
C PHE A 101 5.09 6.20 0.92
N THR A 102 4.03 5.48 1.27
CA THR A 102 2.66 5.99 1.24
C THR A 102 2.32 6.69 2.55
N GLY A 103 1.49 7.72 2.50
CA GLY A 103 0.92 8.41 3.64
C GLY A 103 -0.40 7.83 4.14
N GLY A 104 -1.07 8.61 4.99
CA GLY A 104 -2.18 8.19 5.84
C GLY A 104 -1.81 8.19 7.31
#